data_AF-A0A1H1FV99-F1
#
_entry.id   AF-A0A1H1FV99-F1
#
_cell.length_a   1.000
_cell.length_b   1.000
_cell.length_c   1.000
_cell.angle_alpha   90.00
_cell.angle_beta   90.00
_cell.angle_gamma   90.00
#
_symmetry.space_group_name_H-M   'P 1'
#
loop_
_entity.id
_entity.type
_entity.pdbx_description
1 polymer ?
#
loop_
_entity_poly.entity_id
_entity_poly.type
_entity_poly.pdbx_seq_one_letter_code
_entity_poly.pdbx_strand_id
1 'polypeptide(L)'
;MCRYETKFDDGDFYLETDDGWLEVGAEATLLELLGETYALEYDDRQQAVSWLETDEDGVLTFDVRETLSEQTFTEDFVAQIADCDPDATTDEGVPVRTAVFADMMRSIWDAKGNLEA
;
A
#
# COMPACT_ATOMS: atom_id res chain seq x y z
N MET A 1 10.69 -15.96 7.91
CA MET A 1 10.15 -14.93 7.01
C MET A 1 10.44 -13.61 7.66
N CYS A 2 11.33 -12.82 7.06
CA CYS A 2 11.55 -11.44 7.47
C CYS A 2 10.31 -10.62 7.12
N ARG A 3 9.92 -9.74 8.03
CA ARG A 3 8.88 -8.74 7.85
C ARG A 3 9.61 -7.42 7.82
N TYR A 4 9.46 -6.69 6.72
CA TYR A 4 10.13 -5.43 6.49
C TYR A 4 9.18 -4.29 6.84
N GLU A 5 9.67 -3.35 7.63
CA GLU A 5 8.91 -2.19 8.08
C GLU A 5 8.86 -1.10 7.00
N THR A 6 7.92 -0.18 7.15
CA THR A 6 7.79 1.02 6.32
C THR A 6 7.76 2.25 7.20
N LYS A 7 8.19 3.38 6.65
CA LYS A 7 8.15 4.65 7.36
C LYS A 7 7.97 5.82 6.41
N PHE A 8 7.38 6.88 6.93
CA PHE A 8 7.40 8.20 6.31
C PHE A 8 8.44 9.05 7.02
N ASP A 9 9.37 9.64 6.27
CA ASP A 9 10.44 10.49 6.80
C ASP A 9 10.73 11.63 5.81
N ASP A 10 10.86 12.86 6.29
CA ASP A 10 11.09 14.08 5.49
C ASP A 10 10.10 14.34 4.32
N GLY A 11 8.94 13.68 4.31
CA GLY A 11 7.97 13.76 3.22
C GLY A 11 8.15 12.71 2.13
N ASP A 12 9.04 11.74 2.35
CA ASP A 12 9.27 10.58 1.50
C ASP A 12 8.85 9.29 2.21
N PHE A 13 8.51 8.28 1.41
CA PHE A 13 8.15 6.95 1.86
C PHE A 13 9.32 5.97 1.66
N TYR A 14 9.67 5.29 2.74
CA TYR A 14 10.77 4.34 2.79
C TYR A 14 10.28 2.94 3.16
N LEU A 15 10.89 1.95 2.52
CA LEU A 15 10.69 0.53 2.75
C LEU A 15 11.97 -0.09 3.29
N GLU A 16 11.88 -0.83 4.38
CA GLU A 16 13.03 -1.56 4.91
C GLU A 16 13.43 -2.69 3.97
N THR A 17 14.74 -2.89 3.82
CA THR A 17 15.36 -3.95 3.05
C THR A 17 16.55 -4.51 3.83
N ASP A 18 17.13 -5.62 3.38
CA ASP A 18 18.32 -6.20 4.01
C ASP A 18 19.55 -5.26 3.96
N ASP A 19 19.59 -4.37 2.96
CA ASP A 19 20.68 -3.38 2.78
C ASP A 19 20.38 -2.03 3.48
N GLY A 20 19.19 -1.88 4.07
CA GLY A 20 18.74 -0.67 4.76
C GLY A 20 17.43 -0.11 4.22
N TRP A 21 17.23 1.21 4.37
CA TRP A 21 15.99 1.87 3.94
C TRP A 21 16.03 2.23 2.45
N LEU A 22 15.13 1.64 1.68
CA LEU A 22 14.91 1.93 0.28
C LEU A 22 13.88 3.05 0.13
N GLU A 23 14.27 4.13 -0.52
CA GLU A 23 13.34 5.18 -0.93
C GLU A 23 12.42 4.65 -2.06
N VAL A 24 11.12 4.70 -1.82
CA VAL A 24 10.08 4.32 -2.79
C VAL A 24 9.59 5.56 -3.56
N GLY A 25 9.58 6.71 -2.89
CA GLY A 25 9.30 8.03 -3.46
C GLY A 25 8.51 8.94 -2.51
N ALA A 26 8.12 10.11 -2.99
CA ALA A 26 7.45 11.13 -2.18
C ALA A 26 6.09 10.68 -1.63
N GLU A 27 5.83 11.00 -0.35
CA GLU A 27 4.55 10.76 0.34
C GLU A 27 3.39 11.39 -0.45
N ALA A 28 3.55 12.64 -0.88
CA ALA A 28 2.52 13.35 -1.62
C ALA A 28 2.12 12.61 -2.91
N THR A 29 3.10 12.16 -3.69
CA THR A 29 2.84 11.41 -4.94
C THR A 29 2.20 10.05 -4.65
N LEU A 30 2.62 9.37 -3.58
CA LEU A 30 2.03 8.11 -3.18
C LEU A 30 0.56 8.26 -2.77
N LEU A 31 0.25 9.31 -2.00
CA LEU A 31 -1.12 9.65 -1.59
C LEU A 31 -1.96 10.15 -2.77
N GLU A 32 -1.36 10.82 -3.76
CA GLU A 32 -2.06 11.18 -5.01
C GLU A 32 -2.47 9.94 -5.82
N LEU A 33 -1.66 8.87 -5.81
CA LEU A 33 -1.98 7.62 -6.50
C LEU A 33 -3.01 6.76 -5.75
N LEU A 34 -2.88 6.64 -4.43
CA LEU A 34 -3.71 5.77 -3.60
C LEU A 34 -4.98 6.45 -3.08
N GLY A 35 -4.98 7.78 -3.02
CA GLY A 35 -5.92 8.58 -2.25
C GLY A 35 -5.49 8.70 -0.79
N GLU A 36 -5.96 9.76 -0.12
CA GLU A 36 -5.76 9.95 1.33
C GLU A 36 -6.54 8.90 2.15
N THR A 37 -7.65 8.42 1.59
CA THR A 37 -8.56 7.48 2.24
C THR A 37 -8.96 6.41 1.25
N TYR A 38 -8.85 5.15 1.64
CA TYR A 38 -9.24 4.00 0.82
C TYR A 38 -10.53 3.36 1.37
N ALA A 39 -11.49 3.12 0.49
CA ALA A 39 -12.77 2.51 0.82
C ALA A 39 -12.86 1.11 0.21
N LEU A 40 -13.12 0.11 1.05
CA LEU A 40 -13.38 -1.27 0.64
C LEU A 40 -14.84 -1.60 0.87
N GLU A 41 -15.56 -1.93 -0.19
CA GLU A 41 -16.95 -2.41 -0.14
C GLU A 41 -16.97 -3.90 0.18
N TYR A 42 -17.65 -4.28 1.25
CA TYR A 42 -17.88 -5.67 1.64
C TYR A 42 -19.35 -6.03 1.42
N ASP A 43 -19.60 -7.19 0.80
CA ASP A 43 -20.96 -7.74 0.66
C ASP A 43 -21.54 -8.20 2.02
N ASP A 44 -22.86 -8.32 2.12
CA ASP A 44 -23.63 -8.70 3.33
C ASP A 44 -23.08 -9.96 4.03
N ARG A 45 -22.59 -10.94 3.25
CA ARG A 45 -21.96 -12.16 3.81
C ARG A 45 -20.61 -11.90 4.45
N GLN A 46 -19.85 -10.95 3.91
CA GLN A 46 -18.53 -10.58 4.41
C GLN A 46 -18.65 -9.72 5.67
N GLN A 47 -19.60 -8.76 5.71
CA GLN A 47 -19.92 -8.01 6.93
C GLN A 47 -20.23 -8.90 8.14
N ALA A 48 -20.91 -10.03 7.92
CA ALA A 48 -21.30 -10.95 8.99
C ALA A 48 -20.12 -11.68 9.66
N VAL A 49 -18.95 -11.75 9.00
CA VAL A 49 -17.74 -12.44 9.49
C VAL A 49 -16.56 -11.50 9.74
N SER A 50 -16.64 -10.26 9.26
CA SER A 50 -15.57 -9.27 9.37
C SER A 50 -15.30 -8.90 10.82
N TRP A 51 -14.06 -9.15 11.26
CA TRP A 51 -13.48 -8.71 12.53
C TRP A 51 -13.24 -7.18 12.59
N LEU A 52 -13.64 -6.45 11.56
CA LEU A 52 -13.46 -5.00 11.38
C LEU A 52 -14.84 -4.34 11.38
N GLU A 53 -14.99 -3.26 12.15
CA GLU A 53 -16.18 -2.39 12.12
C GLU A 53 -16.29 -1.74 10.73
N THR A 54 -17.13 -2.31 9.87
CA THR A 54 -17.58 -1.65 8.63
C THR A 54 -18.70 -0.69 8.96
N ASP A 55 -18.82 0.41 8.20
CA ASP A 55 -19.93 1.35 8.35
C ASP A 55 -21.29 0.71 7.99
N GLU A 56 -22.39 1.45 8.20
CA GLU A 56 -23.77 0.95 7.98
C GLU A 56 -24.03 0.45 6.54
N ASP A 57 -23.19 0.84 5.58
CA ASP A 57 -23.26 0.47 4.16
C ASP A 57 -22.29 -0.68 3.77
N GLY A 58 -21.57 -1.29 4.73
CA GLY A 58 -20.59 -2.35 4.43
C GLY A 58 -19.25 -1.84 3.90
N VAL A 59 -19.00 -0.55 4.03
CA VAL A 59 -17.76 0.06 3.59
C VAL A 59 -16.78 0.16 4.76
N LEU A 60 -15.59 -0.43 4.60
CA LEU A 60 -14.45 -0.17 5.49
C LEU A 60 -13.65 0.99 4.89
N THR A 61 -13.62 2.10 5.60
CA THR A 61 -12.86 3.28 5.22
C THR A 61 -11.66 3.42 6.15
N PHE A 62 -10.45 3.48 5.61
CA PHE A 62 -9.23 3.64 6.41
C PHE A 62 -8.27 4.66 5.82
N ASP A 63 -7.46 5.27 6.70
CA ASP A 63 -6.42 6.21 6.31
C ASP A 63 -5.26 5.45 5.68
N VAL A 64 -4.92 5.84 4.45
CA VAL A 64 -3.89 5.17 3.65
C VAL A 64 -2.52 5.36 4.29
N ARG A 65 -2.22 6.56 4.78
CA ARG A 65 -0.92 6.89 5.36
C ARG A 65 -0.68 6.12 6.64
N GLU A 66 -1.66 6.10 7.54
CA GLU A 66 -1.61 5.34 8.79
C GLU A 66 -1.38 3.86 8.49
N THR A 67 -2.21 3.29 7.62
CA THR A 67 -2.12 1.88 7.21
C THR A 67 -0.75 1.54 6.64
N LEU A 68 -0.20 2.39 5.77
CA LEU A 68 1.11 2.20 5.18
C LEU A 68 2.24 2.29 6.20
N SER A 69 2.11 3.09 7.26
CA SER A 69 3.14 3.20 8.30
C SER A 69 3.13 2.04 9.29
N GLU A 70 2.00 1.34 9.45
CA GLU A 70 1.87 0.22 10.38
C GLU A 70 2.07 -1.16 9.71
N GLN A 71 2.01 -1.20 8.38
CA GLN A 71 2.13 -2.45 7.64
C GLN A 71 3.57 -2.94 7.53
N THR A 72 3.69 -4.25 7.36
CA THR A 72 4.98 -4.91 7.13
C THR A 72 4.90 -5.86 5.94
N PHE A 73 5.93 -5.81 5.12
CA PHE A 73 5.98 -6.49 3.84
C PHE A 73 6.88 -7.71 3.88
N THR A 74 6.63 -8.68 3.00
CA THR A 74 7.47 -9.87 2.86
C THR A 74 8.66 -9.57 1.96
N GLU A 75 9.73 -10.34 2.11
CA GLU A 75 10.94 -10.24 1.27
C GLU A 75 10.65 -10.21 -0.23
N ASP A 76 9.72 -11.05 -0.71
CA ASP A 76 9.30 -11.11 -2.12
C ASP A 76 8.73 -9.77 -2.62
N PHE A 77 7.89 -9.13 -1.80
CA PHE A 77 7.31 -7.83 -2.11
C PHE A 77 8.40 -6.76 -2.16
N VAL A 78 9.28 -6.74 -1.15
CA VAL A 78 10.39 -5.79 -1.08
C VAL A 78 11.35 -5.96 -2.25
N ALA A 79 11.67 -7.20 -2.62
CA ALA A 79 12.56 -7.50 -3.74
C ALA A 79 11.99 -6.97 -5.06
N GLN A 80 10.67 -7.06 -5.26
CA GLN A 80 10.01 -6.51 -6.45
C GLN A 80 10.11 -4.97 -6.53
N ILE A 81 9.97 -4.28 -5.40
CA ILE A 81 10.16 -2.82 -5.35
C ILE A 81 11.64 -2.45 -5.54
N ALA A 82 12.55 -3.23 -4.97
CA ALA A 82 13.99 -3.01 -5.10
C ALA A 82 14.51 -3.24 -6.53
N ASP A 83 13.91 -4.18 -7.27
CA ASP A 83 14.21 -4.47 -8.68
C ASP A 83 13.83 -3.32 -9.62
N CYS A 84 12.85 -2.49 -9.20
CA CYS A 84 12.48 -1.31 -9.97
C CYS A 84 13.62 -0.28 -9.98
N ASP A 85 13.85 0.30 -11.16
CA ASP A 85 14.90 1.28 -11.37
C ASP A 85 14.57 2.60 -10.61
N PRO A 86 15.47 3.13 -9.77
CA PRO A 86 15.21 4.33 -8.96
C PRO A 86 15.06 5.60 -9.79
N ASP A 87 15.78 5.69 -10.91
CA ASP A 87 15.81 6.86 -11.78
C ASP A 87 14.74 6.80 -12.88
N ALA A 88 14.04 5.67 -13.01
CA ALA A 88 12.96 5.53 -13.98
C ALA A 88 11.69 6.21 -13.50
N THR A 89 11.05 6.94 -14.41
CA THR A 89 9.74 7.56 -14.22
C THR A 89 8.73 7.02 -15.23
N THR A 90 7.47 7.00 -14.84
CA THR A 90 6.34 6.73 -15.73
C THR A 90 6.14 7.90 -16.71
N ASP A 91 5.27 7.71 -17.71
CA ASP A 91 4.93 8.77 -18.68
C ASP A 91 4.36 10.04 -18.00
N GLU A 92 3.76 9.87 -16.82
CA GLU A 92 3.21 10.93 -15.97
C GLU A 92 4.26 11.61 -15.08
N GLY A 93 5.53 11.20 -15.16
CA GLY A 93 6.63 11.79 -14.39
C GLY A 93 6.74 11.29 -12.95
N VAL A 94 6.05 10.19 -12.61
CA VAL A 94 6.07 9.57 -11.28
C VAL A 94 7.18 8.52 -11.21
N PRO A 95 7.95 8.38 -10.12
CA PRO A 95 8.92 7.31 -10.00
C PRO A 95 8.26 5.93 -10.19
N VAL A 96 8.87 5.08 -11.01
CA VAL A 96 8.33 3.74 -11.32
C VAL A 96 8.13 2.94 -10.02
N ARG A 97 9.03 3.08 -9.06
CA ARG A 97 8.90 2.47 -7.72
C ARG A 97 7.61 2.87 -7.00
N THR A 98 7.30 4.16 -6.97
CA THR A 98 6.07 4.68 -6.35
C THR A 98 4.85 4.12 -7.06
N ALA A 99 4.84 4.11 -8.39
CA ALA A 99 3.72 3.61 -9.18
C ALA A 99 3.50 2.10 -8.97
N VAL A 100 4.57 1.30 -9.00
CA VAL A 100 4.50 -0.15 -8.78
C VAL A 100 4.05 -0.46 -7.35
N PHE A 101 4.60 0.23 -6.35
CA PHE A 101 4.19 0.05 -4.97
C PHE A 101 2.69 0.38 -4.77
N ALA A 102 2.23 1.51 -5.31
CA ALA A 102 0.84 1.92 -5.22
C ALA A 102 -0.10 0.90 -5.90
N ASP A 103 0.27 0.42 -7.10
CA ASP A 103 -0.49 -0.60 -7.81
C ASP A 103 -0.61 -1.91 -7.02
N MET A 104 0.51 -2.38 -6.46
CA MET A 104 0.53 -3.59 -5.63
C MET A 104 -0.33 -3.43 -4.37
N MET A 105 -0.24 -2.29 -3.68
CA MET A 105 -1.06 -1.99 -2.51
C MET A 105 -2.55 -1.99 -2.85
N ARG A 106 -2.91 -1.33 -3.95
CA ARG A 106 -4.28 -1.31 -4.45
C ARG A 106 -4.78 -2.72 -4.74
N SER A 107 -3.96 -3.56 -5.38
CA SER A 107 -4.31 -4.96 -5.66
C SER A 107 -4.49 -5.78 -4.37
N ILE A 108 -3.66 -5.58 -3.36
CA ILE A 108 -3.79 -6.25 -2.05
C ILE A 108 -5.08 -5.83 -1.34
N TRP A 109 -5.40 -4.53 -1.35
CA TRP A 109 -6.62 -4.02 -0.73
C TRP A 109 -7.88 -4.47 -1.49
N ASP A 110 -7.85 -4.39 -2.82
CA ASP A 110 -8.92 -4.91 -3.68
C ASP A 110 -9.16 -6.40 -3.40
N ALA A 111 -8.11 -7.21 -3.31
CA ALA A 111 -8.22 -8.63 -2.94
C ALA A 111 -8.78 -8.86 -1.52
N LYS A 112 -8.59 -7.92 -0.59
CA LYS A 112 -9.20 -7.99 0.75
C LYS A 112 -10.68 -7.64 0.75
N GLY A 113 -11.10 -6.63 -0.01
CA GLY A 113 -12.53 -6.30 -0.17
C GLY A 113 -13.28 -7.31 -1.03
N ASN A 114 -12.57 -7.91 -1.99
CA ASN A 114 -13.08 -8.90 -2.91
C ASN A 114 -12.67 -10.32 -2.51
N LEU A 115 -12.87 -10.69 -1.23
CA LEU A 115 -12.77 -12.07 -0.75
C LEU A 115 -13.91 -12.94 -1.34
N GLU A 116 -14.03 -12.97 -2.66
CA GLU A 116 -14.80 -13.94 -3.42
C GLU A 116 -13.88 -15.11 -3.80
N ALA A 117 -13.91 -16.16 -2.97
CA ALA A 117 -13.77 -17.55 -3.42
C ALA A 117 -14.39 -18.52 -2.40
#